data_AF-A0A2E6URU8-F1
#
_entry.id   AF-A0A2E6URU8-F1
#
_cell.length_a   1.000
_cell.length_b   1.000
_cell.length_c   1.000
_cell.angle_alpha   90.00
_cell.angle_beta   90.00
_cell.angle_gamma   90.00
#
_symmetry.space_group_name_H-M   'P 1'
#
loop_
_entity.id
_entity.type
_entity.pdbx_description
1 polymer ?
#
loop_
_entity_poly.entity_id
_entity_poly.type
_entity_poly.pdbx_seq_one_letter_code
_entity_poly.pdbx_strand_id
1 'polypeptide(L)'
;MKVTTSQGINFRVSNIELPLYLKVLNFFDRHFNYMWLAKRITQNLDTKEEKVFKLFQWTHETIQRQPAELPIMDDHVWNVYVRGYGVSDNYHDLFSTLCNYIEAPSFFLHIKAKNLVNTIGLSFVKIGNDWIVFDPYRGVYFLNKLGEWATLKEINEQNWKLAKLGSIEISDSFYTHFTGEISDSFYRPYFEAMPDIEAVSLTRSNIQSPINRLKFQLKQWIFGRETFVGRAGIVTN
;
A
#
# COMPACT_ATOMS: atom_id res chain seq x y z
N MET A 1 -10.07 -31.15 3.86
CA MET A 1 -10.89 -29.95 3.55
C MET A 1 -10.26 -29.19 2.41
N LYS A 2 -10.99 -28.94 1.33
CA LYS A 2 -10.55 -28.07 0.24
C LYS A 2 -10.97 -26.62 0.51
N VAL A 3 -10.19 -25.68 0.04
CA VAL A 3 -10.44 -24.24 0.11
C VAL A 3 -10.05 -23.59 -1.22
N THR A 4 -10.43 -22.34 -1.44
CA THR A 4 -10.08 -21.58 -2.64
C THR A 4 -9.11 -20.44 -2.34
N THR A 5 -8.33 -20.07 -3.34
CA THR A 5 -7.60 -18.78 -3.43
C THR A 5 -7.90 -18.15 -4.78
N SER A 6 -7.84 -16.82 -4.87
CA SER A 6 -8.09 -16.09 -6.11
C SER A 6 -6.79 -15.58 -6.71
N GLN A 7 -6.71 -15.57 -8.04
CA GLN A 7 -5.61 -14.98 -8.81
C GLN A 7 -6.18 -14.19 -9.98
N GLY A 8 -5.80 -12.92 -10.10
CA GLY A 8 -6.10 -12.05 -11.21
C GLY A 8 -4.97 -12.04 -12.24
N ILE A 9 -5.30 -12.26 -13.51
CA ILE A 9 -4.38 -12.10 -14.65
C ILE A 9 -5.09 -11.24 -15.69
N ASN A 10 -4.50 -10.10 -16.07
CA ASN A 10 -5.10 -9.14 -17.01
C ASN A 10 -6.58 -8.85 -16.66
N PHE A 11 -6.83 -8.50 -15.39
CA PHE A 11 -8.16 -8.18 -14.86
C PHE A 11 -9.16 -9.35 -14.82
N ARG A 12 -8.76 -10.56 -15.20
CA ARG A 12 -9.59 -11.76 -15.09
C ARG A 12 -9.24 -12.52 -13.83
N VAL A 13 -10.19 -12.62 -12.91
CA VAL A 13 -10.02 -13.34 -11.64
C VAL A 13 -10.43 -14.80 -11.82
N SER A 14 -9.54 -15.71 -11.44
CA SER A 14 -9.77 -17.14 -11.39
C SER A 14 -9.67 -17.64 -9.95
N ASN A 15 -10.42 -18.69 -9.63
CA ASN A 15 -10.35 -19.37 -8.34
C ASN A 15 -9.61 -20.69 -8.49
N ILE A 16 -8.62 -20.90 -7.62
CA ILE A 16 -7.79 -22.09 -7.58
C ILE A 16 -8.15 -22.87 -6.32
N GLU A 17 -8.55 -24.13 -6.49
CA GLU A 17 -8.76 -25.04 -5.37
C GLU A 17 -7.41 -25.52 -4.82
N LEU A 18 -7.29 -25.55 -3.50
CA LEU A 18 -6.14 -26.13 -2.82
C LEU A 18 -6.56 -26.79 -1.51
N PRO A 19 -5.78 -27.78 -1.02
CA PRO A 19 -5.97 -28.30 0.33
C PRO A 19 -5.77 -27.22 1.39
N LEU A 20 -6.55 -27.28 2.48
CA LEU A 20 -6.43 -26.33 3.61
C LEU A 20 -5.00 -26.27 4.15
N TYR A 21 -4.34 -27.43 4.33
CA TYR A 21 -2.99 -27.47 4.89
C TYR A 21 -2.00 -26.68 4.02
N LEU A 22 -2.13 -26.76 2.69
CA LEU A 22 -1.27 -26.02 1.77
C LEU A 22 -1.52 -24.51 1.86
N LYS A 23 -2.77 -24.08 2.03
CA LYS A 23 -3.11 -22.66 2.26
C LYS A 23 -2.46 -22.13 3.55
N VAL A 24 -2.44 -22.95 4.60
CA VAL A 24 -1.80 -22.60 5.88
C VAL A 24 -0.28 -22.54 5.74
N LEU A 25 0.34 -23.55 5.13
CA LEU A 25 1.79 -23.56 4.88
C LEU A 25 2.22 -22.34 4.05
N ASN A 26 1.54 -22.06 2.95
CA ASN A 26 1.83 -20.90 2.10
C ASN A 26 1.67 -19.57 2.85
N PHE A 27 0.77 -19.50 3.83
CA PHE A 27 0.59 -18.30 4.65
C PHE A 27 1.75 -18.09 5.63
N PHE A 28 2.20 -19.14 6.32
CA PHE A 28 3.35 -19.06 7.22
C PHE A 28 4.67 -18.85 6.49
N ASP A 29 4.85 -19.50 5.34
CA ASP A 29 6.02 -19.28 4.47
C ASP A 29 6.16 -17.79 4.12
N ARG A 30 5.09 -17.17 3.59
CA ARG A 30 5.07 -15.73 3.32
C ARG A 30 5.31 -14.89 4.57
N HIS A 31 4.75 -15.28 5.71
CA HIS A 31 4.95 -14.55 6.96
C HIS A 31 6.44 -14.46 7.35
N PHE A 32 7.15 -15.59 7.34
CA PHE A 32 8.58 -15.60 7.67
C PHE A 32 9.41 -14.90 6.60
N ASN A 33 9.03 -15.03 5.33
CA ASN A 33 9.64 -14.31 4.23
C ASN A 33 9.55 -12.79 4.39
N TYR A 34 8.38 -12.25 4.79
CA TYR A 34 8.23 -10.83 5.10
C TYR A 34 9.03 -10.40 6.33
N MET A 35 9.01 -11.19 7.42
CA MET A 35 9.81 -10.87 8.61
C MET A 35 11.29 -10.76 8.25
N TRP A 36 11.80 -11.73 7.49
CA TRP A 36 13.19 -11.76 7.06
C TRP A 36 13.52 -10.58 6.14
N LEU A 37 12.68 -10.30 5.15
CA LEU A 37 12.90 -9.22 4.19
C LEU A 37 12.88 -7.85 4.88
N ALA A 38 11.84 -7.58 5.68
CA ALA A 38 11.72 -6.33 6.42
C ALA A 38 12.93 -6.12 7.35
N LYS A 39 13.34 -7.15 8.10
CA LYS A 39 14.54 -7.10 8.95
C LYS A 39 15.79 -6.85 8.11
N ARG A 40 15.98 -7.56 7.01
CA ARG A 40 17.16 -7.41 6.14
C ARG A 40 17.33 -5.99 5.61
N ILE A 41 16.23 -5.35 5.20
CA ILE A 41 16.25 -3.97 4.69
C ILE A 41 16.56 -2.95 5.81
N THR A 42 16.16 -3.25 7.05
CA THR A 42 16.11 -2.27 8.15
C THR A 42 17.05 -2.54 9.32
N GLN A 43 17.83 -3.64 9.28
CA GLN A 43 18.61 -4.15 10.42
C GLN A 43 19.64 -3.18 11.01
N ASN A 44 20.14 -2.23 10.20
CA ASN A 44 21.19 -1.29 10.61
C ASN A 44 20.63 0.10 10.93
N LEU A 45 19.33 0.22 11.11
CA LEU A 45 18.65 1.48 11.39
C LEU A 45 18.06 1.44 12.79
N ASP A 46 18.10 2.58 13.48
CA ASP A 46 17.71 2.65 14.87
C ASP A 46 16.25 3.08 15.00
N THR A 47 15.88 4.17 14.34
CA THR A 47 14.56 4.81 14.48
C THR A 47 13.51 4.18 13.57
N LYS A 48 12.23 4.32 13.93
CA LYS A 48 11.12 3.80 13.11
C LYS A 48 11.00 4.57 11.81
N GLU A 49 11.26 5.87 11.88
CA GLU A 49 11.28 6.83 10.79
C GLU A 49 12.32 6.43 9.73
N GLU A 50 13.58 6.22 10.13
CA GLU A 50 14.62 5.74 9.20
C GLU A 50 14.22 4.43 8.52
N LYS A 51 13.65 3.49 9.27
CA LYS A 51 13.21 2.19 8.75
C LYS A 51 12.09 2.34 7.73
N VAL A 52 11.06 3.12 8.04
CA VAL A 52 9.94 3.41 7.13
C VAL A 52 10.45 4.08 5.86
N PHE A 53 11.32 5.07 5.99
CA PHE A 53 11.89 5.75 4.83
C PHE A 53 12.74 4.80 3.97
N LYS A 54 13.53 3.94 4.61
CA LYS A 54 14.33 2.94 3.88
C LYS A 54 13.46 1.92 3.15
N LEU A 55 12.35 1.48 3.75
CA LEU A 55 11.38 0.61 3.09
C LEU A 55 10.68 1.30 1.91
N PHE A 56 10.33 2.58 2.07
CA PHE A 56 9.76 3.41 1.01
C PHE A 56 10.71 3.50 -0.18
N GLN A 57 11.96 3.90 0.09
CA GLN A 57 13.01 3.99 -0.93
C GLN A 57 13.27 2.63 -1.59
N TRP A 58 13.45 1.58 -0.80
CA TRP A 58 13.71 0.25 -1.32
C TRP A 58 12.56 -0.26 -2.18
N THR A 59 11.31 -0.02 -1.80
CA THR A 59 10.14 -0.44 -2.59
C THR A 59 10.13 0.26 -3.94
N HIS A 60 10.36 1.57 -3.95
CA HIS A 60 10.40 2.38 -5.17
C HIS A 60 11.53 1.96 -6.12
N GLU A 61 12.73 1.71 -5.58
CA GLU A 61 13.92 1.37 -6.36
C GLU A 61 13.96 -0.10 -6.80
N THR A 62 13.34 -1.02 -6.04
CA THR A 62 13.40 -2.46 -6.32
C THR A 62 12.32 -2.93 -7.27
N ILE A 63 11.11 -2.37 -7.16
CA ILE A 63 9.99 -2.78 -8.01
C ILE A 63 10.01 -1.92 -9.27
N GLN A 64 10.06 -2.58 -10.43
CA GLN A 64 9.96 -1.94 -11.73
C GLN A 64 8.50 -1.71 -12.12
N ARG A 65 8.29 -0.73 -13.00
CA ARG A 65 6.98 -0.51 -13.62
C ARG A 65 6.56 -1.75 -14.38
N GLN A 66 5.26 -2.02 -14.39
CA GLN A 66 4.67 -3.09 -15.21
C GLN A 66 5.13 -2.95 -16.68
N PRO A 67 5.89 -3.91 -17.22
CA PRO A 67 6.23 -3.92 -18.63
C PRO A 67 4.98 -4.17 -19.47
N ALA A 68 4.89 -3.53 -20.64
CA ALA A 68 3.72 -3.62 -21.52
C ALA A 68 3.57 -5.03 -22.13
N GLU A 69 4.67 -5.76 -22.25
CA GLU A 69 4.74 -7.09 -22.86
C GLU A 69 4.36 -8.21 -21.88
N LEU A 70 4.29 -7.92 -20.58
CA LEU A 70 4.01 -8.89 -19.53
C LEU A 70 2.57 -8.73 -19.01
N PRO A 71 1.95 -9.83 -18.52
CA PRO A 71 0.61 -9.74 -17.96
C PRO A 71 0.61 -8.92 -16.66
N ILE A 72 -0.50 -8.23 -16.42
CA ILE A 72 -0.81 -7.61 -15.13
C ILE A 72 -1.24 -8.74 -14.19
N MET A 73 -0.50 -8.90 -13.08
CA MET A 73 -0.71 -9.95 -12.10
C MET A 73 -1.25 -9.35 -10.80
N ASP A 74 -2.46 -9.73 -10.43
CA ASP A 74 -3.05 -9.42 -9.12
C ASP A 74 -3.16 -10.70 -8.28
N ASP A 75 -2.20 -10.87 -7.39
CA ASP A 75 -2.06 -12.02 -6.52
C ASP A 75 -1.52 -11.60 -5.15
N HIS A 76 -0.97 -12.53 -4.38
CA HIS A 76 -0.41 -12.20 -3.07
C HIS A 76 0.74 -11.19 -3.19
N VAL A 77 0.77 -10.22 -2.28
CA VAL A 77 1.77 -9.14 -2.24
C VAL A 77 3.22 -9.66 -2.30
N TRP A 78 3.51 -10.85 -1.79
CA TRP A 78 4.84 -11.46 -1.83
C TRP A 78 5.31 -11.71 -3.27
N ASN A 79 4.38 -12.07 -4.15
CA ASN A 79 4.68 -12.36 -5.54
C ASN A 79 5.07 -11.07 -6.30
N VAL A 80 4.66 -9.88 -5.83
CA VAL A 80 5.15 -8.59 -6.34
C VAL A 80 6.66 -8.48 -6.16
N TYR A 81 7.14 -8.78 -4.95
CA TYR A 81 8.57 -8.78 -4.67
C TYR A 81 9.31 -9.83 -5.50
N VAL A 82 8.80 -11.06 -5.54
CA VAL A 82 9.44 -12.16 -6.30
C VAL A 82 9.53 -11.85 -7.79
N ARG A 83 8.50 -11.26 -8.41
CA ARG A 83 8.51 -10.92 -9.84
C ARG A 83 9.26 -9.63 -10.16
N GLY A 84 9.42 -8.74 -9.19
CA GLY A 84 10.19 -7.50 -9.33
C GLY A 84 9.53 -6.39 -10.16
N TYR A 85 8.26 -6.52 -10.54
CA TYR A 85 7.52 -5.47 -11.25
C TYR A 85 6.04 -5.42 -10.85
N GLY A 86 5.36 -4.31 -11.12
CA GLY A 86 3.92 -4.21 -10.90
C GLY A 86 3.30 -2.87 -11.25
N VAL A 87 1.99 -2.78 -11.00
CA VAL A 87 1.19 -1.56 -11.13
C VAL A 87 1.12 -0.83 -9.78
N SER A 88 0.53 0.38 -9.74
CA SER A 88 0.46 1.24 -8.54
C SER A 88 0.12 0.47 -7.26
N ASP A 89 -0.97 -0.29 -7.27
CA ASP A 89 -1.47 -1.07 -6.14
C ASP A 89 -0.40 -1.99 -5.56
N ASN A 90 0.41 -2.61 -6.42
CA ASN A 90 1.44 -3.55 -5.99
C ASN A 90 2.54 -2.88 -5.17
N TYR A 91 2.91 -1.64 -5.50
CA TYR A 91 3.89 -0.86 -4.73
C TYR A 91 3.34 -0.48 -3.36
N HIS A 92 2.11 0.03 -3.32
CA HIS A 92 1.47 0.43 -2.07
C HIS A 92 1.21 -0.74 -1.14
N ASP A 93 0.75 -1.87 -1.67
CA ASP A 93 0.52 -3.08 -0.90
C ASP A 93 1.84 -3.62 -0.32
N LEU A 94 2.91 -3.68 -1.12
CA LEU A 94 4.21 -4.16 -0.66
C LEU A 94 4.80 -3.24 0.42
N PHE A 95 4.85 -1.93 0.16
CA PHE A 95 5.35 -0.95 1.12
C PHE A 95 4.58 -1.01 2.44
N SER A 96 3.24 -0.94 2.37
CA SER A 96 2.40 -0.95 3.58
C SER A 96 2.52 -2.27 4.34
N THR A 97 2.65 -3.39 3.62
CA THR A 97 2.89 -4.70 4.25
C THR A 97 4.22 -4.69 5.00
N LEU A 98 5.32 -4.27 4.37
CA LEU A 98 6.64 -4.24 5.02
C LEU A 98 6.66 -3.28 6.23
N CYS A 99 6.00 -2.13 6.16
CA CYS A 99 5.84 -1.22 7.29
C CYS A 99 5.16 -1.91 8.49
N ASN A 100 4.09 -2.68 8.25
CA ASN A 100 3.43 -3.43 9.31
C ASN A 100 4.37 -4.49 9.96
N TYR A 101 5.34 -5.04 9.21
CA TYR A 101 6.33 -6.00 9.73
C TYR A 101 7.45 -5.37 10.57
N ILE A 102 7.64 -4.05 10.49
CA ILE A 102 8.52 -3.29 11.40
C ILE A 102 7.72 -2.56 12.49
N GLU A 103 6.48 -2.98 12.74
CA GLU A 103 5.59 -2.41 13.75
C GLU A 103 5.29 -0.91 13.53
N ALA A 104 5.27 -0.49 12.26
CA ALA A 104 4.75 0.80 11.81
C ALA A 104 3.37 0.58 11.16
N PRO A 105 2.25 0.83 11.88
CA PRO A 105 0.92 0.61 11.35
C PRO A 105 0.75 1.32 10.00
N SER A 106 0.36 0.56 8.97
CA SER A 106 0.26 1.11 7.63
C SER A 106 -0.82 0.45 6.78
N PHE A 107 -1.40 1.22 5.88
CA PHE A 107 -2.36 0.79 4.86
C PHE A 107 -2.24 1.70 3.63
N PHE A 108 -2.98 1.38 2.57
CA PHE A 108 -3.13 2.30 1.44
C PHE A 108 -4.60 2.43 1.03
N LEU A 109 -4.92 3.53 0.39
CA LEU A 109 -6.25 3.82 -0.16
C LEU A 109 -6.12 4.31 -1.60
N HIS A 110 -7.15 4.02 -2.38
CA HIS A 110 -7.40 4.69 -3.65
C HIS A 110 -8.19 5.97 -3.40
N ILE A 111 -7.61 7.10 -3.76
CA ILE A 111 -8.23 8.42 -3.61
C ILE A 111 -8.71 8.88 -4.99
N LYS A 112 -9.99 9.25 -5.08
CA LYS A 112 -10.60 9.82 -6.27
C LYS A 112 -10.84 11.31 -6.05
N ALA A 113 -10.18 12.16 -6.83
CA ALA A 113 -10.49 13.59 -6.82
C ALA A 113 -11.87 13.83 -7.45
N LYS A 114 -12.66 14.75 -6.90
CA LYS A 114 -14.07 15.00 -7.28
C LYS A 114 -14.28 15.23 -8.78
N ASN A 115 -13.30 15.81 -9.47
CA ASN A 115 -13.39 16.22 -10.87
C ASN A 115 -12.41 15.46 -11.79
N LEU A 116 -11.79 14.38 -11.31
CA LEU A 116 -10.88 13.57 -12.11
C LEU A 116 -11.44 12.16 -12.29
N VAL A 117 -11.27 11.63 -13.49
CA VAL A 117 -11.62 10.23 -13.80
C VAL A 117 -10.70 9.27 -13.07
N ASN A 118 -9.44 9.68 -12.88
CA ASN A 118 -8.39 8.82 -12.36
C ASN A 118 -8.39 8.79 -10.82
N THR A 119 -8.01 7.63 -10.29
CA THR A 119 -7.68 7.44 -8.88
C THR A 119 -6.18 7.35 -8.71
N ILE A 120 -5.68 7.72 -7.53
CA ILE A 120 -4.30 7.45 -7.14
C ILE A 120 -4.27 6.59 -5.88
N GLY A 121 -3.30 5.68 -5.81
CA GLY A 121 -2.96 5.02 -4.57
C GLY A 121 -2.14 5.97 -3.68
N LEU A 122 -2.44 5.98 -2.38
CA LEU A 122 -1.61 6.64 -1.37
C LEU A 122 -1.45 5.70 -0.17
N SER A 123 -0.23 5.56 0.30
CA SER A 123 0.11 4.79 1.49
C SER A 123 0.19 5.68 2.72
N PHE A 124 -0.40 5.23 3.81
CA PHE A 124 -0.45 5.92 5.10
C PHE A 124 0.36 5.10 6.10
N VAL A 125 1.27 5.74 6.82
CA VAL A 125 2.09 5.11 7.85
C VAL A 125 1.97 5.92 9.13
N LYS A 126 1.68 5.26 10.24
CA LYS A 126 1.60 5.91 11.55
C LYS A 126 2.98 6.06 12.16
N ILE A 127 3.38 7.30 12.42
CA ILE A 127 4.64 7.68 13.07
C ILE A 127 4.28 8.49 14.31
N GLY A 128 4.68 8.02 15.49
CA GLY A 128 4.17 8.55 16.74
C GLY A 128 2.63 8.49 16.79
N ASN A 129 1.98 9.65 16.92
CA ASN A 129 0.53 9.77 16.94
C ASN A 129 -0.07 10.17 15.59
N ASP A 130 0.76 10.50 14.60
CA ASP A 130 0.33 11.12 13.35
C ASP A 130 0.43 10.16 12.17
N TRP A 131 -0.37 10.43 11.14
CA TRP A 131 -0.33 9.71 9.87
C TRP A 131 0.47 10.49 8.84
N ILE A 132 1.46 9.81 8.27
CA ILE A 132 2.34 10.32 7.23
C ILE A 132 1.98 9.64 5.91
N VAL A 133 1.97 10.41 4.82
CA VAL A 133 1.57 9.95 3.49
C VAL A 133 2.77 9.72 2.58
N PHE A 134 2.76 8.62 1.85
CA PHE A 134 3.76 8.24 0.86
C PHE A 134 3.09 7.77 -0.44
N ASP A 135 3.70 8.09 -1.58
CA ASP A 135 3.43 7.47 -2.87
C ASP A 135 4.69 6.67 -3.31
N PRO A 136 4.84 5.40 -2.87
CA PRO A 136 5.96 4.53 -3.28
C PRO A 136 5.97 4.23 -4.78
N TYR A 137 4.82 4.31 -5.45
CA TYR A 137 4.78 4.17 -6.90
C TYR A 137 5.55 5.33 -7.53
N ARG A 138 5.19 6.57 -7.21
CA ARG A 138 5.81 7.77 -7.81
C ARG A 138 7.12 8.20 -7.14
N GLY A 139 7.52 7.54 -6.05
CA GLY A 139 8.69 7.91 -5.26
C GLY A 139 8.50 9.27 -4.57
N VAL A 140 7.25 9.61 -4.21
CA VAL A 140 6.90 10.91 -3.62
C VAL A 140 6.58 10.77 -2.13
N TYR A 141 6.99 11.77 -1.37
CA TYR A 141 6.62 11.98 0.03
C TYR A 141 6.40 13.47 0.27
N PHE A 142 5.78 13.83 1.39
CA PHE A 142 5.32 15.19 1.64
C PHE A 142 6.04 15.77 2.86
N LEU A 143 6.51 17.00 2.71
CA LEU A 143 7.23 17.73 3.75
C LEU A 143 6.44 18.95 4.19
N ASN A 144 6.46 19.28 5.48
CA ASN A 144 5.93 20.54 5.97
C ASN A 144 6.89 21.71 5.67
N LYS A 145 6.53 22.92 6.08
CA LYS A 145 7.36 24.13 5.88
C LYS A 145 8.72 24.08 6.62
N LEU A 146 8.85 23.25 7.65
CA LEU A 146 10.09 23.04 8.39
C LEU A 146 11.01 22.00 7.71
N GLY A 147 10.52 21.32 6.67
CA GLY A 147 11.27 20.27 5.98
C GLY A 147 11.18 18.90 6.65
N GLU A 148 10.31 18.74 7.65
CA GLU A 148 9.96 17.47 8.28
C GLU A 148 8.81 16.80 7.52
N TRP A 149 8.51 15.54 7.78
CA TRP A 149 7.36 14.88 7.15
C TRP A 149 6.05 15.58 7.51
N ALA A 150 5.27 15.91 6.49
CA ALA A 150 3.95 16.48 6.68
C ALA A 150 3.00 15.43 7.24
N THR A 151 2.39 15.75 8.38
CA THR A 151 1.26 15.01 8.94
C THR A 151 0.01 15.20 8.09
N LEU A 152 -0.96 14.29 8.20
CA LEU A 152 -2.24 14.47 7.51
C LEU A 152 -2.94 15.79 7.91
N LYS A 153 -2.80 16.21 9.16
CA LYS A 153 -3.34 17.50 9.63
C LYS A 153 -2.74 18.66 8.83
N GLU A 154 -1.41 18.69 8.70
CA GLU A 154 -0.72 19.72 7.91
C GLU A 154 -1.07 19.62 6.43
N ILE A 155 -1.28 18.41 5.90
CA ILE A 155 -1.76 18.22 4.52
C ILE A 155 -3.13 18.89 4.32
N ASN A 156 -4.07 18.67 5.24
CA ASN A 156 -5.41 19.26 5.21
C ASN A 156 -5.38 20.80 5.35
N GLU A 157 -4.42 21.31 6.12
CA GLU A 157 -4.16 22.76 6.28
C GLU A 157 -3.37 23.35 5.09
N GLN A 158 -3.09 22.55 4.06
CA GLN A 158 -2.27 22.93 2.90
C GLN A 158 -0.86 23.40 3.27
N ASN A 159 -0.36 22.93 4.41
CA ASN A 159 0.96 23.23 4.95
C ASN A 159 1.98 22.15 4.55
N TRP A 160 2.13 21.93 3.25
CA TRP A 160 3.00 20.88 2.72
C TRP A 160 3.60 21.28 1.37
N LYS A 161 4.70 20.59 1.01
CA LYS A 161 5.34 20.58 -0.31
C LYS A 161 5.74 19.15 -0.66
N LEU A 162 5.74 18.82 -1.94
CA LEU A 162 6.23 17.51 -2.37
C LEU A 162 7.76 17.41 -2.29
N ALA A 163 8.23 16.21 -2.00
CA ALA A 163 9.60 15.78 -2.18
C ALA A 163 9.63 14.46 -2.97
N LYS A 164 10.72 14.21 -3.70
CA LYS A 164 10.85 13.06 -4.61
C LYS A 164 12.13 12.28 -4.33
N LEU A 165 12.08 10.98 -4.56
CA LEU A 165 13.25 10.12 -4.70
C LEU A 165 13.78 10.24 -6.13
N GLY A 166 14.94 10.88 -6.30
CA GLY A 166 15.59 11.04 -7.60
C GLY A 166 14.79 11.87 -8.62
N SER A 167 15.27 11.85 -9.87
CA SER A 167 14.64 12.51 -11.03
C SER A 167 14.03 11.45 -11.95
N ILE A 168 12.76 11.10 -11.77
CA ILE A 168 12.07 10.17 -12.67
C ILE A 168 10.93 10.93 -13.37
N GLU A 169 10.99 10.97 -14.70
CA GLU A 169 9.84 11.29 -15.55
C GLU A 169 8.88 10.11 -15.52
N ILE A 170 7.63 10.36 -15.13
CA ILE A 170 6.61 9.31 -15.03
C ILE A 170 5.79 9.33 -16.31
N SER A 171 6.08 8.39 -17.20
CA SER A 171 5.18 7.97 -18.27
C SER A 171 4.51 6.66 -17.83
N ASP A 172 3.34 6.77 -17.19
CA ASP A 172 2.49 5.60 -16.97
C ASP A 172 1.32 5.71 -17.94
N SER A 173 1.06 4.70 -18.74
CA SER A 173 -0.02 4.71 -19.74
C SER A 173 -1.22 3.87 -19.31
N PHE A 174 -1.09 3.04 -18.26
CA PHE A 174 -2.09 2.01 -17.96
C PHE A 174 -3.23 2.47 -17.06
N TYR A 175 -3.00 3.38 -16.11
CA TYR A 175 -4.04 3.83 -15.16
C TYR A 175 -4.22 5.35 -15.10
N THR A 176 -3.14 6.09 -15.28
CA THR A 176 -3.19 7.54 -15.34
C THR A 176 -2.68 7.92 -16.70
N HIS A 177 -3.51 8.39 -17.63
CA HIS A 177 -3.02 9.04 -18.86
C HIS A 177 -2.34 10.38 -18.49
N PHE A 178 -1.35 10.33 -17.60
CA PHE A 178 -0.63 11.47 -17.08
C PHE A 178 0.78 11.38 -17.65
N THR A 179 1.02 12.25 -18.63
CA THR A 179 2.35 12.56 -19.15
C THR A 179 2.64 13.99 -18.69
N GLY A 180 3.40 14.12 -17.61
CA GLY A 180 3.65 15.43 -17.01
C GLY A 180 4.56 15.37 -15.79
N GLU A 181 5.04 16.54 -15.38
CA GLU A 181 5.81 16.65 -14.16
C GLU A 181 4.87 16.54 -12.95
N ILE A 182 5.19 15.63 -12.02
CA ILE A 182 4.49 15.59 -10.74
C ILE A 182 4.83 16.85 -9.95
N SER A 183 3.81 17.56 -9.50
CA SER A 183 3.93 18.78 -8.69
C SER A 183 2.92 18.80 -7.54
N ASP A 184 2.95 19.83 -6.71
CA ASP A 184 1.97 20.03 -5.64
C ASP A 184 0.54 20.14 -6.21
N SER A 185 0.37 20.73 -7.39
CA SER A 185 -0.96 20.87 -8.02
C SER A 185 -1.54 19.52 -8.48
N PHE A 186 -0.70 18.52 -8.74
CA PHE A 186 -1.15 17.16 -9.05
C PHE A 186 -1.84 16.50 -7.85
N TYR A 187 -1.27 16.61 -6.64
CA TYR A 187 -1.79 15.93 -5.45
C TYR A 187 -2.94 16.69 -4.76
N ARG A 188 -2.97 18.01 -4.88
CA ARG A 188 -3.94 18.88 -4.19
C ARG A 188 -5.40 18.43 -4.33
N PRO A 189 -5.93 18.11 -5.54
CA PRO A 189 -7.31 17.66 -5.69
C PRO A 189 -7.63 16.34 -4.98
N TYR A 190 -6.63 15.48 -4.79
CA TYR A 190 -6.79 14.21 -4.08
C TYR A 190 -6.80 14.42 -2.57
N PHE A 191 -5.94 15.31 -2.05
CA PHE A 191 -5.97 15.68 -0.63
C PHE A 191 -7.26 16.41 -0.23
N GLU A 192 -7.80 17.26 -1.10
CA GLU A 192 -9.11 17.89 -0.89
C GLU A 192 -10.28 16.88 -0.88
N ALA A 193 -10.09 15.70 -1.47
CA ALA A 193 -11.05 14.61 -1.50
C ALA A 193 -10.73 13.48 -0.51
N MET A 194 -9.76 13.68 0.38
CA MET A 194 -9.30 12.65 1.31
C MET A 194 -10.41 12.27 2.31
N PRO A 195 -10.72 10.98 2.49
CA PRO A 195 -11.65 10.54 3.52
C PRO A 195 -11.05 10.71 4.92
N ASP A 196 -11.89 10.71 5.94
CA ASP A 196 -11.44 10.62 7.33
C ASP A 196 -10.76 9.25 7.56
N ILE A 197 -9.44 9.27 7.70
CA ILE A 197 -8.65 8.06 7.83
C ILE A 197 -8.72 7.42 9.21
N GLU A 198 -9.13 8.15 10.25
CA GLU A 198 -9.31 7.58 11.59
C GLU A 198 -10.50 6.59 11.62
N ALA A 199 -11.40 6.70 10.64
CA ALA A 199 -12.49 5.76 10.42
C ALA A 199 -12.06 4.49 9.64
N VAL A 200 -10.82 4.42 9.14
CA VAL A 200 -10.35 3.30 8.31
C VAL A 200 -9.96 2.12 9.20
N SER A 201 -10.63 1.00 8.98
CA SER A 201 -10.39 -0.25 9.71
C SER A 201 -9.19 -1.04 9.17
N LEU A 202 -8.93 -2.24 9.72
CA LEU A 202 -7.87 -3.14 9.25
C LEU A 202 -8.02 -3.45 7.75
N THR A 203 -6.98 -3.14 6.97
CA THR A 203 -6.93 -3.38 5.52
C THR A 203 -6.15 -4.65 5.17
N ARG A 204 -6.06 -4.97 3.86
CA ARG A 204 -5.34 -6.15 3.33
C ARG A 204 -3.90 -6.24 3.83
N SER A 205 -3.18 -5.13 3.88
CA SER A 205 -1.77 -5.09 4.33
C SER A 205 -1.65 -5.49 5.80
N ASN A 206 -2.59 -5.09 6.66
CA ASN A 206 -2.53 -5.36 8.09
C ASN A 206 -2.71 -6.85 8.40
N ILE A 207 -3.49 -7.57 7.60
CA ILE A 207 -3.85 -8.99 7.84
C ILE A 207 -2.87 -9.99 7.21
N GLN A 208 -1.73 -9.53 6.68
CA GLN A 208 -0.67 -10.43 6.17
C GLN A 208 0.09 -11.14 7.30
N SER A 209 0.01 -10.65 8.55
CA SER A 209 0.57 -11.30 9.74
C SER A 209 -0.43 -12.28 10.38
N PRO A 210 0.00 -13.47 10.85
CA PRO A 210 -0.86 -14.44 11.54
C PRO A 210 -1.62 -13.85 12.73
N ILE A 211 -0.95 -13.03 13.56
CA ILE A 211 -1.58 -12.44 14.75
C ILE A 211 -2.67 -11.45 14.33
N ASN A 212 -2.40 -10.60 13.36
CA ASN A 212 -3.38 -9.64 12.86
C ASN A 212 -4.52 -10.32 12.11
N ARG A 213 -4.24 -11.40 11.38
CA ARG A 213 -5.24 -12.25 10.73
C ARG A 213 -6.16 -12.90 11.76
N LEU A 214 -5.60 -13.42 12.85
CA LEU A 214 -6.39 -14.00 13.94
C LEU A 214 -7.25 -12.93 14.63
N LYS A 215 -6.67 -11.78 15.00
CA LYS A 215 -7.41 -10.64 15.57
C LYS A 215 -8.56 -10.21 14.65
N PHE A 216 -8.32 -10.15 13.35
CA PHE A 216 -9.34 -9.82 12.37
C PHE A 216 -10.46 -10.86 12.33
N GLN A 217 -10.14 -12.15 12.28
CA GLN A 217 -11.14 -13.22 12.27
C GLN A 217 -11.96 -13.26 13.56
N LEU A 218 -11.33 -13.05 14.72
CA LEU A 218 -12.01 -12.95 16.00
C LEU A 218 -12.97 -11.76 16.05
N LYS A 219 -12.54 -10.57 15.57
CA LYS A 219 -13.43 -9.41 15.45
C LYS A 219 -14.64 -9.69 14.56
N GLN A 220 -14.43 -10.32 13.40
CA GLN A 220 -15.51 -10.70 12.49
C GLN A 220 -16.49 -11.70 13.10
N TRP A 221 -15.98 -12.64 13.91
CA TRP A 221 -16.81 -13.62 14.61
C TRP A 221 -17.65 -13.00 15.73
N ILE A 222 -17.06 -12.07 16.50
CA ILE A 222 -17.71 -11.42 17.65
C ILE A 222 -18.74 -10.37 17.19
N PHE A 223 -18.42 -9.56 16.17
CA PHE A 223 -19.21 -8.39 15.77
C PHE A 223 -20.04 -8.58 14.49
N GLY A 224 -20.01 -9.78 13.90
CA GLY A 224 -20.70 -10.08 12.64
C GLY A 224 -20.03 -9.48 11.40
N ARG A 225 -20.25 -10.11 10.23
CA ARG A 225 -19.58 -9.73 8.96
C ARG A 225 -20.03 -8.38 8.38
N GLU A 226 -21.20 -7.87 8.77
CA GLU A 226 -21.83 -6.71 8.13
C GLU A 226 -21.24 -5.35 8.54
N THR A 227 -20.47 -5.28 9.62
CA THR A 227 -19.97 -4.00 10.16
C THR A 227 -18.67 -3.50 9.53
N PHE A 228 -17.94 -4.32 8.76
CA PHE A 228 -16.60 -3.96 8.27
C PHE A 228 -16.51 -3.70 6.76
N VAL A 229 -17.44 -4.22 5.95
CA VAL A 229 -17.43 -4.01 4.49
C VAL A 229 -17.99 -2.63 4.11
N GLY A 230 -18.80 -2.01 4.98
CA GLY A 230 -19.44 -0.71 4.74
C GLY A 230 -18.56 0.55 4.93
N ARG A 231 -17.27 0.43 5.23
CA ARG A 231 -16.36 1.58 5.39
C ARG A 231 -14.99 1.45 4.71
N ALA A 232 -14.70 0.31 4.08
CA ALA A 232 -13.65 0.24 3.08
C ALA A 232 -14.31 0.61 1.75
N GLY A 233 -13.90 1.73 1.16
CA GLY A 233 -14.43 2.21 -0.12
C GLY A 233 -14.28 1.18 -1.23
N ILE A 234 -15.27 0.31 -1.34
CA ILE A 234 -15.62 -0.42 -2.54
C ILE A 234 -16.71 0.42 -3.19
N VAL A 235 -16.30 1.36 -4.04
CA VAL A 235 -17.22 1.87 -5.06
C VAL A 235 -17.13 0.87 -6.22
N THR A 236 -17.97 -0.16 -6.16
CA THR A 236 -18.28 -1.01 -7.31
C THR A 236 -19.37 -0.34 -8.13
N ASN A 237 -18.94 0.34 -9.19
CA ASN A 237 -19.40 0.28 -10.59
C ASN A 237 -18.93 1.51 -11.33
#